data_AF-A0A1H3Y739-F1
#
_entry.id   AF-A0A1H3Y739-F1
#
_cell.length_a   1.000
_cell.length_b   1.000
_cell.length_c   1.000
_cell.angle_alpha   90.00
_cell.angle_beta   90.00
_cell.angle_gamma   90.00
#
_symmetry.space_group_name_H-M   'P 1'
#
loop_
_entity.id
_entity.type
_entity.pdbx_description
1 polymer ?
#
loop_
_entity_poly.entity_id
_entity_poly.type
_entity_poly.pdbx_seq_one_letter_code
_entity_poly.pdbx_strand_id
1 'polypeptide(L)'
;MDMKRVLTGVVILSVLTGCGGGGGGLSAEDQAAQAAAAAQTIASAKEIISTTVPKVTKSASDAKTASIAVAALATPVEQQATTYQDQGVMTALNALKGYVAQAAESAAQAETQQALVTKLQADTQASQDLALLQQAAQQVQQAASLAEQARITAEKALQDAQTALASLTSAIKEAEAARRYTKLDAGGNTLPASAPSWACVKDNTTGLIWEMKTDDGGARDKDWRYKHMHNSGGYAITTDLYGKLLCNGVFSCDPYSYIDMMNQQVGLCGKNNWRLPKMGELGSIAQINADERPPHIERSIFKDLPDAKAAYCSENMITDPNQCGYTSLPNPVPRNPDGRIECNYQGVDFGNEFLPNLPHDRPHLELSIAVALRHYGEVADGKDYAYGAANWLCSTRLVTQ
;
A
#
# COMPACT_ATOMS: atom_id res chain seq x y z
N MET A 1 3.55 -76.32 14.72
CA MET A 1 4.36 -75.90 15.88
C MET A 1 4.24 -74.39 15.95
N ASP A 2 3.79 -73.72 17.00
CA ASP A 2 3.16 -74.06 18.27
C ASP A 2 2.76 -72.66 18.82
N MET A 3 1.47 -72.32 18.93
CA MET A 3 1.04 -70.99 19.39
C MET A 3 0.33 -71.13 20.73
N LYS A 4 1.14 -71.08 21.79
CA LYS A 4 0.71 -70.99 23.18
C LYS A 4 0.56 -69.54 23.61
N ARG A 5 -0.45 -69.32 24.47
CA ARG A 5 -0.74 -68.17 25.36
C ARG A 5 -1.89 -67.30 24.90
N VAL A 6 -3.11 -67.78 25.16
CA VAL A 6 -4.26 -66.91 25.43
C VAL A 6 -4.31 -66.70 26.95
N LEU A 7 -4.18 -65.43 27.34
CA LEU A 7 -4.24 -64.95 28.71
C LEU A 7 -5.61 -65.24 29.32
N THR A 8 -5.57 -65.74 30.54
CA THR A 8 -6.65 -65.72 31.52
C THR A 8 -6.94 -64.26 31.90
N GLY A 9 -8.10 -63.75 31.51
CA GLY A 9 -8.62 -62.45 31.92
C GLY A 9 -10.09 -62.62 32.27
N VAL A 10 -10.36 -63.00 33.51
CA VAL A 10 -11.70 -63.20 34.06
C VAL A 10 -12.40 -61.84 34.09
N VAL A 11 -13.43 -61.67 33.25
CA VAL A 11 -14.37 -60.53 33.32
C VAL A 11 -15.38 -60.86 34.40
N ILE A 12 -15.14 -60.41 35.64
CA ILE A 12 -16.19 -60.33 36.66
C ILE A 12 -16.97 -59.05 36.37
N LEU A 13 -18.05 -59.18 35.60
CA LEU A 13 -19.07 -58.15 35.49
C LEU A 13 -20.00 -58.31 36.69
N SER A 14 -19.71 -57.61 37.78
CA SER A 14 -20.64 -57.50 38.91
C SER A 14 -21.80 -56.58 38.52
N VAL A 15 -22.80 -57.16 37.86
CA VAL A 15 -24.11 -56.54 37.67
C VAL A 15 -24.79 -56.51 39.04
N LEU A 16 -24.99 -55.30 39.56
CA LEU A 16 -25.70 -55.03 40.80
C LEU A 16 -27.09 -55.69 40.78
N THR A 17 -27.27 -56.61 41.73
CA THR A 17 -28.55 -57.21 42.11
C THR A 17 -29.42 -56.16 42.81
N GLY A 18 -30.40 -55.62 42.09
CA GLY A 18 -31.54 -54.88 42.63
C GLY A 18 -32.80 -55.74 42.57
N CYS A 19 -33.28 -56.18 43.73
CA CYS A 19 -34.38 -57.12 43.91
C CYS A 19 -35.76 -56.47 43.67
N GLY A 20 -36.64 -57.11 42.90
CA GLY A 20 -38.05 -56.74 42.73
C GLY A 20 -38.76 -57.73 41.79
N GLY A 21 -39.57 -58.63 42.33
CA GLY A 21 -39.98 -59.89 41.68
C GLY A 21 -40.92 -59.77 40.48
N GLY A 22 -40.82 -60.77 39.59
CA GLY A 22 -41.86 -61.14 38.62
C GLY A 22 -41.37 -61.39 37.18
N GLY A 23 -40.99 -62.64 36.86
CA GLY A 23 -41.14 -63.25 35.54
C GLY A 23 -40.28 -62.73 34.37
N GLY A 24 -39.23 -63.49 34.00
CA GLY A 24 -38.50 -63.34 32.73
C GLY A 24 -37.04 -62.95 32.90
N GLY A 25 -36.21 -63.83 33.46
CA GLY A 25 -34.76 -63.64 33.43
C GLY A 25 -34.26 -63.72 31.99
N LEU A 26 -33.52 -62.71 31.54
CA LEU A 26 -32.81 -62.70 30.26
C LEU A 26 -32.03 -64.02 30.10
N SER A 27 -32.14 -64.64 28.93
CA SER A 27 -31.41 -65.87 28.65
C SER A 27 -29.89 -65.63 28.71
N ALA A 28 -29.10 -66.69 28.90
CA ALA A 28 -27.64 -66.56 28.85
C ALA A 28 -27.16 -66.00 27.48
N GLU A 29 -27.91 -66.25 26.41
CA GLU A 29 -27.70 -65.65 25.10
C GLU A 29 -27.99 -64.13 25.10
N ASP A 30 -29.08 -63.68 25.73
CA ASP A 30 -29.40 -62.25 25.82
C ASP A 30 -28.38 -61.48 26.67
N GLN A 31 -27.89 -62.08 27.76
CA GLN A 31 -26.84 -61.48 28.59
C GLN A 31 -25.50 -61.40 27.85
N ALA A 32 -25.14 -62.44 27.09
CA ALA A 32 -23.94 -62.44 26.25
C ALA A 32 -24.03 -61.41 25.12
N ALA A 33 -25.21 -61.26 24.51
CA ALA A 33 -25.46 -60.25 23.48
C ALA A 33 -25.36 -58.82 24.04
N GLN A 34 -25.91 -58.55 25.22
CA GLN A 34 -25.79 -57.25 25.88
C GLN A 34 -24.33 -56.92 26.26
N ALA A 35 -23.57 -57.90 26.76
CA ALA A 35 -22.16 -57.72 27.08
C ALA A 35 -21.31 -57.44 25.83
N ALA A 36 -21.58 -58.14 24.72
CA ALA A 36 -20.92 -57.90 23.44
C ALA A 36 -21.22 -56.49 22.89
N ALA A 37 -22.48 -56.05 22.95
CA ALA A 37 -22.89 -54.71 22.53
C ALA A 37 -22.23 -53.60 23.37
N ALA A 38 -22.14 -53.78 24.69
CA ALA A 38 -21.44 -52.86 25.59
C ALA A 38 -19.94 -52.79 25.26
N ALA A 39 -19.29 -53.94 25.04
CA ALA A 39 -17.87 -54.00 24.67
C ALA A 39 -17.59 -53.30 23.32
N GLN A 40 -18.48 -53.46 22.34
CA GLN A 40 -18.36 -52.77 21.06
C GLN A 40 -18.53 -51.25 21.20
N THR A 41 -19.47 -50.80 22.03
CA THR A 41 -19.69 -49.37 22.29
C THR A 41 -18.50 -48.72 23.02
N ILE A 42 -17.89 -49.45 23.97
CA ILE A 42 -16.64 -49.06 24.64
C ILE A 42 -15.51 -48.89 23.62
N ALA A 43 -15.35 -49.85 22.71
CA ALA A 43 -14.31 -49.80 21.67
C ALA A 43 -14.49 -48.56 20.76
N SER A 44 -15.71 -48.30 20.30
CA SER A 44 -16.01 -47.13 19.47
C SER A 44 -15.74 -45.80 20.20
N ALA A 45 -16.10 -45.68 21.48
CA ALA A 45 -15.83 -44.48 22.26
C ALA A 45 -14.32 -44.22 22.43
N LYS A 46 -13.53 -45.27 22.71
CA LYS A 46 -12.06 -45.17 22.78
C LYS A 46 -11.44 -44.79 21.44
N GLU A 47 -11.98 -45.33 20.34
CA GLU A 47 -11.53 -45.00 18.99
C GLU A 47 -11.75 -43.51 18.69
N ILE A 48 -12.95 -42.97 18.98
CA ILE A 48 -13.26 -41.54 18.84
C ILE A 48 -12.26 -40.69 19.64
N ILE A 49 -12.01 -41.02 20.90
CA ILE A 49 -11.06 -40.28 21.75
C ILE A 49 -9.66 -40.31 21.12
N SER A 50 -9.17 -41.51 20.79
CA SER A 50 -7.81 -41.70 20.28
C SER A 50 -7.55 -41.02 18.93
N THR A 51 -8.57 -40.93 18.07
CA THR A 51 -8.45 -40.33 16.73
C THR A 51 -8.73 -38.83 16.72
N THR A 52 -9.53 -38.32 17.66
CA THR A 52 -9.87 -36.90 17.71
C THR A 52 -8.88 -36.07 18.53
N VAL A 53 -8.29 -36.60 19.61
CA VAL A 53 -7.29 -35.85 20.41
C VAL A 53 -6.11 -35.32 19.56
N PRO A 54 -5.52 -36.09 18.61
CA PRO A 54 -4.48 -35.58 17.73
C PRO A 54 -4.96 -34.42 16.83
N LYS A 55 -6.23 -34.43 16.41
CA LYS A 55 -6.81 -33.34 15.61
C LYS A 55 -6.90 -32.05 16.42
N VAL A 56 -7.39 -32.13 17.66
CA VAL A 56 -7.43 -30.96 18.58
C VAL A 56 -6.03 -30.42 18.83
N THR A 57 -5.06 -31.31 19.07
CA THR A 57 -3.65 -30.94 19.26
C THR A 57 -3.09 -30.22 18.04
N LYS A 58 -3.41 -30.70 16.82
CA LYS A 58 -3.02 -30.05 15.58
C LYS A 58 -3.68 -28.66 15.45
N SER A 59 -4.98 -28.54 15.70
CA SER A 59 -5.66 -27.24 15.62
C SER A 59 -5.11 -26.23 16.62
N ALA A 60 -4.77 -26.64 17.83
CA ALA A 60 -4.11 -25.77 18.82
C ALA A 60 -2.70 -25.34 18.39
N SER A 61 -1.89 -26.26 17.85
CA SER A 61 -0.57 -25.94 17.30
C SER A 61 -0.64 -24.95 16.14
N ASP A 62 -1.61 -25.10 15.25
CA ASP A 62 -1.79 -24.22 14.09
C ASP A 62 -2.28 -22.83 14.53
N ALA A 63 -3.23 -22.77 15.46
CA ALA A 63 -3.70 -21.51 16.05
C ALA A 63 -2.55 -20.74 16.74
N LYS A 64 -1.71 -21.44 17.51
CA LYS A 64 -0.52 -20.87 18.14
C LYS A 64 0.49 -20.34 17.12
N THR A 65 0.71 -21.09 16.04
CA THR A 65 1.59 -20.68 14.94
C THR A 65 1.10 -19.39 14.29
N ALA A 66 -0.22 -19.31 14.00
CA ALA A 66 -0.83 -18.10 13.47
C ALA A 66 -0.66 -16.90 14.42
N SER A 67 -0.95 -17.08 15.72
CA SER A 67 -0.80 -16.01 16.72
C SER A 67 0.63 -15.47 16.81
N ILE A 68 1.64 -16.35 16.83
CA ILE A 68 3.06 -15.96 16.83
C ILE A 68 3.40 -15.19 15.55
N ALA A 69 2.93 -15.64 14.38
CA ALA A 69 3.16 -14.96 13.12
C ALA A 69 2.57 -13.54 13.11
N VAL A 70 1.36 -13.35 13.64
CA VAL A 70 0.74 -12.01 13.73
C VAL A 70 1.56 -11.07 14.63
N ALA A 71 1.97 -11.54 15.82
CA ALA A 71 2.75 -10.73 16.75
C ALA A 71 4.11 -10.33 16.16
N ALA A 72 4.78 -11.26 15.47
CA ALA A 72 6.05 -11.01 14.80
C ALA A 72 5.93 -9.98 13.68
N LEU A 73 4.84 -10.02 12.89
CA LEU A 73 4.57 -9.05 11.83
C LEU A 73 4.29 -7.64 12.38
N ALA A 74 3.55 -7.54 13.49
CA ALA A 74 3.13 -6.24 14.03
C ALA A 74 4.27 -5.46 14.72
N THR A 75 5.11 -6.16 15.49
CA THR A 75 6.14 -5.55 16.37
C THR A 75 6.97 -4.42 15.74
N PRO A 76 7.63 -4.58 14.57
CA PRO A 76 8.49 -3.54 14.02
C PRO A 76 7.70 -2.29 13.60
N VAL A 77 6.47 -2.47 13.10
CA VAL A 77 5.70 -1.36 12.52
C VAL A 77 4.92 -0.61 13.59
N GLU A 78 4.54 -1.26 14.69
CA GLU A 78 3.95 -0.56 15.84
C GLU A 78 4.89 0.49 16.43
N GLN A 79 6.18 0.17 16.55
CA GLN A 79 7.18 1.12 17.07
C GLN A 79 7.32 2.34 16.16
N GLN A 80 7.44 2.12 14.85
CA GLN A 80 7.52 3.21 13.87
C GLN A 80 6.25 4.07 13.90
N ALA A 81 5.07 3.45 13.91
CA ALA A 81 3.78 4.12 13.86
C ALA A 81 3.54 5.07 15.05
N THR A 82 4.08 4.77 16.23
CA THR A 82 3.92 5.62 17.43
C THR A 82 4.56 7.01 17.30
N THR A 83 5.47 7.20 16.33
CA THR A 83 6.09 8.50 16.05
C THR A 83 5.20 9.44 15.22
N TYR A 84 4.06 8.95 14.73
CA TYR A 84 3.11 9.72 13.92
C TYR A 84 1.84 10.00 14.73
N GLN A 85 1.38 11.25 14.67
CA GLN A 85 0.12 11.70 15.30
C GLN A 85 -1.05 11.74 14.29
N ASP A 86 -0.83 11.22 13.08
CA ASP A 86 -1.83 11.23 12.02
C ASP A 86 -2.98 10.26 12.32
N GLN A 87 -4.22 10.72 12.11
CA GLN A 87 -5.42 9.94 12.43
C GLN A 87 -5.54 8.67 11.58
N GLY A 88 -5.09 8.69 10.33
CA GLY A 88 -5.05 7.52 9.46
C GLY A 88 -4.09 6.47 9.99
N VAL A 89 -2.89 6.89 10.41
CA VAL A 89 -1.89 6.02 11.04
C VAL A 89 -2.43 5.40 12.32
N MET A 90 -3.02 6.21 13.22
CA MET A 90 -3.58 5.72 14.48
C MET A 90 -4.72 4.72 14.26
N THR A 91 -5.59 4.96 13.27
CA THR A 91 -6.71 4.06 12.94
C THR A 91 -6.20 2.72 12.42
N ALA A 92 -5.24 2.73 11.49
CA ALA A 92 -4.65 1.51 10.94
C ALA A 92 -3.86 0.72 12.01
N LEU A 93 -3.13 1.42 12.89
CA LEU A 93 -2.42 0.82 14.01
C LEU A 93 -3.37 0.12 15.00
N ASN A 94 -4.48 0.77 15.35
CA ASN A 94 -5.47 0.18 16.26
C ASN A 94 -6.14 -1.06 15.64
N ALA A 95 -6.41 -1.05 14.34
CA ALA A 95 -6.93 -2.23 13.65
C ALA A 95 -5.93 -3.40 13.71
N LEU A 96 -4.64 -3.14 13.43
CA LEU A 96 -3.58 -4.15 13.51
C LEU A 96 -3.49 -4.76 14.92
N LYS A 97 -3.51 -3.92 15.96
CA LYS A 97 -3.53 -4.37 17.38
C LYS A 97 -4.74 -5.24 17.70
N GLY A 98 -5.91 -4.91 17.14
CA GLY A 98 -7.12 -5.73 17.28
C GLY A 98 -6.93 -7.14 16.75
N TYR A 99 -6.31 -7.31 15.57
CA TYR A 99 -6.04 -8.63 14.99
C TYR A 99 -4.97 -9.41 15.77
N VAL A 100 -3.94 -8.74 16.30
CA VAL A 100 -2.95 -9.35 17.20
C VAL A 100 -3.66 -9.94 18.43
N ALA A 101 -4.53 -9.16 19.07
CA ALA A 101 -5.29 -9.60 20.23
C ALA A 101 -6.23 -10.76 19.90
N GLN A 102 -6.96 -10.68 18.78
CA GLN A 102 -7.87 -11.74 18.33
C GLN A 102 -7.15 -13.07 18.07
N ALA A 103 -5.98 -13.03 17.44
CA ALA A 103 -5.19 -14.23 17.18
C ALA A 103 -4.68 -14.86 18.48
N ALA A 104 -4.21 -14.04 19.43
CA ALA A 104 -3.75 -14.50 20.75
C ALA A 104 -4.87 -15.14 21.57
N GLU A 105 -6.05 -14.52 21.62
CA GLU A 105 -7.21 -15.05 22.32
C GLU A 105 -7.67 -16.38 21.70
N SER A 106 -7.74 -16.46 20.37
CA SER A 106 -8.12 -17.67 19.66
C SER A 106 -7.13 -18.81 19.88
N ALA A 107 -5.83 -18.52 19.89
CA ALA A 107 -4.80 -19.52 20.23
C ALA A 107 -4.97 -20.05 21.66
N ALA A 108 -5.21 -19.17 22.64
CA ALA A 108 -5.44 -19.56 24.03
C ALA A 108 -6.71 -20.42 24.20
N GLN A 109 -7.77 -20.14 23.43
CA GLN A 109 -8.99 -20.96 23.39
C GLN A 109 -8.69 -22.37 22.86
N ALA A 110 -7.92 -22.49 21.77
CA ALA A 110 -7.54 -23.79 21.20
C ALA A 110 -6.63 -24.59 22.15
N GLU A 111 -5.66 -23.95 22.81
CA GLU A 111 -4.80 -24.57 23.83
C GLU A 111 -5.61 -25.07 25.05
N THR A 112 -6.67 -24.34 25.44
CA THR A 112 -7.60 -24.78 26.49
C THR A 112 -8.32 -26.07 26.10
N GLN A 113 -8.78 -26.18 24.85
CA GLN A 113 -9.40 -27.41 24.34
C GLN A 113 -8.40 -28.56 24.26
N GLN A 114 -7.15 -28.29 23.86
CA GLN A 114 -6.07 -29.29 23.86
C GLN A 114 -5.85 -29.86 25.27
N ALA A 115 -5.71 -28.98 26.28
CA ALA A 115 -5.52 -29.41 27.66
C ALA A 115 -6.69 -30.27 28.18
N LEU A 116 -7.93 -29.89 27.83
CA LEU A 116 -9.12 -30.67 28.16
C LEU A 116 -9.06 -32.09 27.56
N VAL A 117 -8.81 -32.21 26.25
CA VAL A 117 -8.82 -33.53 25.61
C VAL A 117 -7.63 -34.40 26.01
N THR A 118 -6.47 -33.82 26.32
CA THR A 118 -5.33 -34.56 26.88
C THR A 118 -5.68 -35.15 28.25
N LYS A 119 -6.38 -34.38 29.09
CA LYS A 119 -6.87 -34.88 30.39
C LYS A 119 -7.89 -36.01 30.21
N LEU A 120 -8.90 -35.81 29.35
CA LEU A 120 -9.92 -36.83 29.07
C LEU A 120 -9.31 -38.12 28.51
N GLN A 121 -8.29 -38.02 27.65
CA GLN A 121 -7.59 -39.20 27.13
C GLN A 121 -6.86 -39.96 28.25
N ALA A 122 -6.17 -39.25 29.14
CA ALA A 122 -5.48 -39.86 30.27
C ALA A 122 -6.46 -40.57 31.23
N ASP A 123 -7.56 -39.89 31.58
CA ASP A 123 -8.59 -40.41 32.50
C ASP A 123 -9.31 -41.65 31.94
N THR A 124 -9.37 -41.80 30.60
CA THR A 124 -10.12 -42.88 29.93
C THR A 124 -9.26 -44.03 29.44
N GLN A 125 -7.93 -43.90 29.42
CA GLN A 125 -7.02 -44.85 28.76
C GLN A 125 -7.19 -46.30 29.22
N ALA A 126 -7.34 -46.51 30.54
CA ALA A 126 -7.53 -47.83 31.15
C ALA A 126 -9.00 -48.10 31.57
N SER A 127 -9.92 -47.14 31.38
CA SER A 127 -11.30 -47.29 31.85
C SER A 127 -12.08 -48.34 31.04
N GLN A 128 -13.00 -49.03 31.72
CA GLN A 128 -14.01 -49.92 31.13
C GLN A 128 -15.43 -49.41 31.45
N ASP A 129 -15.55 -48.24 32.08
CA ASP A 129 -16.84 -47.62 32.39
C ASP A 129 -17.43 -47.02 31.11
N LEU A 130 -18.51 -47.64 30.63
CA LEU A 130 -19.21 -47.25 29.41
C LEU A 130 -19.73 -45.80 29.47
N ALA A 131 -20.29 -45.38 30.61
CA ALA A 131 -20.87 -44.04 30.75
C ALA A 131 -19.78 -42.97 30.73
N LEU A 132 -18.67 -43.21 31.44
CA LEU A 132 -17.52 -42.31 31.42
C LEU A 132 -16.93 -42.17 30.00
N LEU A 133 -16.77 -43.28 29.28
CA LEU A 133 -16.20 -43.29 27.94
C LEU A 133 -17.10 -42.59 26.91
N GLN A 134 -18.42 -42.81 26.98
CA GLN A 134 -19.38 -42.12 26.11
C GLN A 134 -19.40 -40.60 26.37
N GLN A 135 -19.39 -40.19 27.64
CA GLN A 135 -19.34 -38.79 28.01
C GLN A 135 -18.04 -38.13 27.53
N ALA A 136 -16.89 -38.79 27.74
CA ALA A 136 -15.60 -38.30 27.27
C ALA A 136 -15.53 -38.20 25.74
N ALA A 137 -16.07 -39.18 25.01
CA ALA A 137 -16.11 -39.14 23.54
C ALA A 137 -16.92 -37.94 23.02
N GLN A 138 -18.06 -37.62 23.65
CA GLN A 138 -18.86 -36.45 23.31
C GLN A 138 -18.11 -35.14 23.60
N GLN A 139 -17.48 -35.03 24.78
CA GLN A 139 -16.69 -33.85 25.15
C GLN A 139 -15.49 -33.64 24.23
N VAL A 140 -14.80 -34.72 23.82
CA VAL A 140 -13.68 -34.64 22.87
C VAL A 140 -14.15 -34.17 21.48
N GLN A 141 -15.31 -34.62 21.01
CA GLN A 141 -15.88 -34.13 19.75
C GLN A 141 -16.27 -32.65 19.82
N GLN A 142 -16.86 -32.22 20.94
CA GLN A 142 -17.19 -30.81 21.17
C GLN A 142 -15.92 -29.95 21.27
N ALA A 143 -14.89 -30.42 21.98
CA ALA A 143 -13.62 -29.73 22.08
C ALA A 143 -12.94 -29.61 20.70
N ALA A 144 -13.10 -30.62 19.84
CA ALA A 144 -12.57 -30.57 18.47
C ALA A 144 -13.24 -29.51 17.60
N SER A 145 -14.56 -29.36 17.66
CA SER A 145 -15.23 -28.30 16.90
C SER A 145 -14.86 -26.90 17.41
N LEU A 146 -14.73 -26.73 18.72
CA LEU A 146 -14.30 -25.46 19.33
C LEU A 146 -12.85 -25.13 18.99
N ALA A 147 -11.93 -26.09 19.07
CA ALA A 147 -10.53 -25.89 18.71
C ALA A 147 -10.36 -25.58 17.21
N GLU A 148 -11.15 -26.22 16.36
CA GLU A 148 -11.12 -25.96 14.92
C GLU A 148 -11.64 -24.56 14.58
N GLN A 149 -12.73 -24.14 15.22
CA GLN A 149 -13.24 -22.78 15.05
C GLN A 149 -12.21 -21.73 15.52
N ALA A 150 -11.56 -21.98 16.66
CA ALA A 150 -10.51 -21.11 17.19
C ALA A 150 -9.28 -21.04 16.25
N ARG A 151 -8.86 -22.17 15.66
CA ARG A 151 -7.82 -22.21 14.64
C ARG A 151 -8.17 -21.34 13.44
N ILE A 152 -9.36 -21.51 12.88
CA ILE A 152 -9.83 -20.73 11.72
C ILE A 152 -9.85 -19.23 12.06
N THR A 153 -10.31 -18.85 13.25
CA THR A 153 -10.31 -17.45 13.69
C THR A 153 -8.89 -16.89 13.83
N ALA A 154 -7.94 -17.64 14.38
CA ALA A 154 -6.54 -17.23 14.47
C ALA A 154 -5.88 -17.05 13.09
N GLU A 155 -6.11 -17.97 12.16
CA GLU A 155 -5.59 -17.90 10.79
C GLU A 155 -6.20 -16.75 10.00
N LYS A 156 -7.50 -16.49 10.18
CA LYS A 156 -8.16 -15.33 9.57
C LYS A 156 -7.58 -14.03 10.12
N ALA A 157 -7.38 -13.92 11.43
CA ALA A 157 -6.76 -12.75 12.04
C ALA A 157 -5.35 -12.50 11.48
N LEU A 158 -4.60 -13.55 11.12
CA LEU A 158 -3.31 -13.39 10.43
C LEU A 158 -3.44 -12.77 9.05
N GLN A 159 -4.40 -13.22 8.24
CA GLN A 159 -4.63 -12.64 6.92
C GLN A 159 -5.14 -11.19 7.01
N ASP A 160 -6.02 -10.92 7.96
CA ASP A 160 -6.54 -9.57 8.20
C ASP A 160 -5.43 -8.63 8.71
N ALA A 161 -4.53 -9.11 9.57
CA ALA A 161 -3.36 -8.37 10.04
C ALA A 161 -2.39 -8.00 8.90
N GLN A 162 -2.16 -8.90 7.93
CA GLN A 162 -1.34 -8.59 6.74
C GLN A 162 -1.95 -7.45 5.92
N THR A 163 -3.27 -7.43 5.78
CA THR A 163 -3.99 -6.35 5.08
C THR A 163 -3.94 -5.04 5.85
N ALA A 164 -4.10 -5.09 7.18
CA ALA A 164 -3.96 -3.94 8.06
C ALA A 164 -2.54 -3.34 8.02
N LEU A 165 -1.51 -4.19 7.92
CA LEU A 165 -0.11 -3.78 7.80
C LEU A 165 0.16 -2.99 6.51
N ALA A 166 -0.37 -3.46 5.37
CA ALA A 166 -0.27 -2.74 4.11
C ALA A 166 -0.95 -1.35 4.18
N SER A 167 -2.10 -1.29 4.84
CA SER A 167 -2.83 -0.04 5.08
C SER A 167 -2.06 0.91 6.00
N LEU A 168 -1.46 0.39 7.08
CA LEU A 168 -0.63 1.16 8.00
C LEU A 168 0.62 1.72 7.32
N THR A 169 1.29 0.91 6.50
CA THR A 169 2.46 1.34 5.72
C THR A 169 2.10 2.48 4.76
N SER A 170 0.94 2.37 4.10
CA SER A 170 0.43 3.42 3.22
C SER A 170 0.10 4.70 3.99
N ALA A 171 -0.55 4.58 5.15
CA ALA A 171 -0.86 5.72 6.01
C ALA A 171 0.40 6.41 6.55
N ILE A 172 1.45 5.65 6.90
CA ILE A 172 2.74 6.22 7.31
C ILE A 172 3.34 7.03 6.17
N LYS A 173 3.37 6.47 4.95
CA LYS A 173 3.88 7.18 3.76
C LYS A 173 3.11 8.47 3.50
N GLU A 174 1.78 8.43 3.61
CA GLU A 174 0.94 9.63 3.47
C GLU A 174 1.23 10.66 4.55
N ALA A 175 1.41 10.23 5.81
CA ALA A 175 1.74 11.11 6.92
C ALA A 175 3.14 11.74 6.77
N GLU A 176 4.12 11.01 6.25
CA GLU A 176 5.45 11.54 5.91
C GLU A 176 5.36 12.61 4.83
N ALA A 177 4.64 12.32 3.76
CA ALA A 177 4.42 13.28 2.68
C ALA A 177 3.67 14.52 3.21
N ALA A 178 2.70 14.35 4.11
CA ALA A 178 1.93 15.43 4.71
C ALA A 178 2.77 16.40 5.57
N ARG A 179 3.93 15.97 6.08
CA ARG A 179 4.86 16.89 6.79
C ARG A 179 5.38 17.97 5.86
N ARG A 180 5.67 17.60 4.60
CA ARG A 180 6.23 18.52 3.61
C ARG A 180 5.15 19.16 2.72
N TYR A 181 4.10 18.41 2.40
CA TYR A 181 3.13 18.80 1.39
C TYR A 181 1.72 18.78 1.94
N THR A 182 0.97 19.87 1.76
CA THR A 182 -0.44 19.95 2.12
C THR A 182 -1.30 19.93 0.86
N LYS A 183 -2.20 18.95 0.76
CA LYS A 183 -3.18 18.82 -0.32
C LYS A 183 -4.25 19.91 -0.17
N LEU A 184 -4.62 20.56 -1.28
CA LEU A 184 -5.65 21.60 -1.31
C LEU A 184 -6.76 21.25 -2.31
N ASP A 185 -8.00 21.58 -1.96
CA ASP A 185 -9.13 21.50 -2.88
C ASP A 185 -9.10 22.64 -3.93
N ALA A 186 -10.06 22.64 -4.86
CA ALA A 186 -10.14 23.65 -5.91
C ALA A 186 -10.43 25.08 -5.39
N GLY A 187 -10.88 25.23 -4.14
CA GLY A 187 -11.04 26.52 -3.46
C GLY A 187 -9.83 26.95 -2.63
N GLY A 188 -8.80 26.10 -2.51
CA GLY A 188 -7.61 26.35 -1.71
C GLY A 188 -7.74 25.92 -0.24
N ASN A 189 -8.80 25.20 0.13
CA ASN A 189 -8.94 24.69 1.49
C ASN A 189 -8.06 23.46 1.70
N THR A 190 -7.52 23.31 2.90
CA THR A 190 -6.72 22.15 3.29
C THR A 190 -7.55 20.88 3.28
N LEU A 191 -6.99 19.83 2.67
CA LEU A 191 -7.54 18.49 2.65
C LEU A 191 -6.78 17.57 3.62
N PRO A 192 -7.42 16.50 4.12
CA PRO A 192 -6.73 15.44 4.85
C PRO A 192 -5.60 14.81 4.03
N ALA A 193 -4.56 14.31 4.71
CA ALA A 193 -3.47 13.58 4.06
C ALA A 193 -3.97 12.39 3.23
N SER A 194 -5.03 11.74 3.69
CA SER A 194 -5.69 10.61 3.02
C SER A 194 -6.65 10.99 1.88
N ALA A 195 -6.77 12.28 1.54
CA ALA A 195 -7.65 12.70 0.45
C ALA A 195 -7.26 12.01 -0.87
N PRO A 196 -8.21 11.38 -1.59
CA PRO A 196 -7.92 10.60 -2.78
C PRO A 196 -7.52 11.46 -3.98
N SER A 197 -8.02 12.71 -4.02
CA SER A 197 -7.75 13.71 -5.06
C SER A 197 -7.62 15.10 -4.45
N TRP A 198 -6.87 15.98 -5.13
CA TRP A 198 -6.62 17.36 -4.75
C TRP A 198 -6.33 18.17 -6.01
N ALA A 199 -6.58 19.48 -5.96
CA ALA A 199 -6.40 20.38 -7.08
C ALA A 199 -5.04 21.10 -7.04
N CYS A 200 -4.48 21.30 -5.84
CA CYS A 200 -3.15 21.87 -5.66
C CYS A 200 -2.41 21.22 -4.50
N VAL A 201 -1.11 21.46 -4.46
CA VAL A 201 -0.23 21.04 -3.38
C VAL A 201 0.53 22.26 -2.86
N LYS A 202 0.41 22.54 -1.56
CA LYS A 202 1.28 23.50 -0.89
C LYS A 202 2.52 22.80 -0.38
N ASP A 203 3.70 23.28 -0.75
CA ASP A 203 4.96 22.89 -0.11
C ASP A 203 5.16 23.73 1.16
N ASN A 204 5.09 23.09 2.32
CA ASN A 204 5.20 23.72 3.63
C ASN A 204 6.60 24.27 3.92
N THR A 205 7.62 23.83 3.17
CA THR A 205 9.00 24.31 3.31
C THR A 205 9.18 25.67 2.65
N THR A 206 8.66 25.82 1.43
CA THR A 206 8.84 27.03 0.60
C THR A 206 7.65 27.98 0.69
N GLY A 207 6.49 27.49 1.13
CA GLY A 207 5.22 28.23 1.11
C GLY A 207 4.57 28.27 -0.28
N LEU A 208 5.23 27.73 -1.31
CA LEU A 208 4.72 27.72 -2.69
C LEU A 208 3.55 26.76 -2.83
N ILE A 209 2.59 27.14 -3.67
CA ILE A 209 1.45 26.31 -4.05
C ILE A 209 1.62 25.90 -5.51
N TRP A 210 1.56 24.60 -5.74
CA TRP A 210 1.79 23.95 -7.02
C TRP A 210 0.46 23.47 -7.60
N GLU A 211 0.31 23.68 -8.89
CA GLU A 211 -0.79 23.14 -9.67
C GLU A 211 -0.71 21.61 -9.74
N MET A 212 -1.87 20.95 -9.57
CA MET A 212 -2.08 19.59 -10.03
C MET A 212 -2.86 19.58 -11.34
N LYS A 213 -2.27 18.92 -12.34
CA LYS A 213 -2.88 18.71 -13.66
C LYS A 213 -4.01 17.68 -13.59
N THR A 214 -4.90 17.72 -14.58
CA THR A 214 -5.97 16.72 -14.79
C THR A 214 -5.53 15.67 -15.80
N ASP A 215 -6.37 14.65 -16.00
CA ASP A 215 -6.21 13.62 -17.01
C ASP A 215 -7.59 13.37 -17.65
N ASP A 216 -8.07 14.38 -18.39
CA ASP A 216 -9.45 14.51 -18.84
C ASP A 216 -9.62 15.11 -20.25
N GLY A 217 -8.52 15.39 -20.95
CA GLY A 217 -8.50 16.07 -22.24
C GLY A 217 -8.93 17.55 -22.20
N GLY A 218 -9.16 18.09 -21.00
CA GLY A 218 -9.48 19.50 -20.75
C GLY A 218 -8.23 20.38 -20.76
N ALA A 219 -8.38 21.69 -20.59
CA ALA A 219 -7.25 22.63 -20.74
C ALA A 219 -6.06 22.38 -19.80
N ARG A 220 -6.29 21.74 -18.64
CA ARG A 220 -5.28 21.45 -17.62
C ARG A 220 -4.75 20.03 -17.66
N ASP A 221 -4.96 19.32 -18.76
CA ASP A 221 -4.49 17.94 -18.93
C ASP A 221 -2.96 17.85 -18.77
N LYS A 222 -2.49 16.79 -18.09
CA LYS A 222 -1.07 16.51 -17.83
C LYS A 222 -0.28 16.19 -19.10
N ASP A 223 -0.94 15.70 -20.14
CA ASP A 223 -0.30 15.28 -21.39
C ASP A 223 -0.08 16.45 -22.36
N TRP A 224 -0.60 17.64 -22.03
CA TRP A 224 -0.38 18.84 -22.82
C TRP A 224 1.04 19.37 -22.78
N ARG A 225 1.44 19.89 -23.93
CA ARG A 225 2.77 20.39 -24.25
C ARG A 225 2.65 21.80 -24.80
N TYR A 226 3.60 22.62 -24.41
CA TYR A 226 3.59 24.05 -24.69
C TYR A 226 4.91 24.46 -25.31
N LYS A 227 4.85 25.33 -26.33
CA LYS A 227 6.01 25.93 -26.97
C LYS A 227 6.47 27.10 -26.12
N HIS A 228 7.60 26.92 -25.46
CA HIS A 228 8.21 27.93 -24.60
C HIS A 228 8.89 29.02 -25.44
N MET A 229 8.13 30.00 -25.94
CA MET A 229 8.67 31.18 -26.63
C MET A 229 8.00 32.44 -26.05
N HIS A 230 8.78 33.35 -25.47
CA HIS A 230 8.26 34.46 -24.66
C HIS A 230 7.87 35.72 -25.46
N ASN A 231 8.14 35.82 -26.77
CA ASN A 231 8.10 37.12 -27.44
C ASN A 231 7.85 37.10 -28.96
N SER A 232 7.55 35.95 -29.57
CA SER A 232 7.24 35.90 -31.01
C SER A 232 5.74 35.93 -31.25
N GLY A 233 5.18 37.11 -31.48
CA GLY A 233 3.82 37.24 -32.02
C GLY A 233 3.68 36.43 -33.34
N GLY A 234 2.65 35.60 -33.44
CA GLY A 234 2.35 34.83 -34.66
C GLY A 234 2.45 33.30 -34.58
N TYR A 235 2.77 32.72 -33.41
CA TYR A 235 2.81 31.26 -33.20
C TYR A 235 1.63 30.71 -32.40
N ALA A 236 0.43 31.24 -32.64
CA ALA A 236 -0.82 30.68 -32.13
C ALA A 236 -1.17 29.39 -32.89
N ILE A 237 -0.36 28.34 -32.67
CA ILE A 237 -0.54 27.03 -33.27
C ILE A 237 -0.80 26.01 -32.18
N THR A 238 -1.85 25.22 -32.38
CA THR A 238 -2.23 24.17 -31.44
C THR A 238 -1.53 22.85 -31.71
N THR A 239 -0.76 22.76 -32.79
CA THR A 239 -0.12 21.54 -33.25
C THR A 239 1.39 21.63 -33.35
N ASP A 240 2.06 20.48 -33.32
CA ASP A 240 3.46 20.34 -33.71
C ASP A 240 3.64 20.47 -35.23
N LEU A 241 4.89 20.33 -35.72
CA LEU A 241 5.20 20.42 -37.15
C LEU A 241 4.56 19.31 -38.00
N TYR A 242 3.98 18.29 -37.39
CA TYR A 242 3.32 17.14 -38.05
C TYR A 242 1.81 17.12 -37.86
N GLY A 243 1.24 18.18 -37.27
CA GLY A 243 -0.20 18.29 -37.04
C GLY A 243 -0.70 17.52 -35.82
N LYS A 244 0.17 17.01 -34.94
CA LYS A 244 -0.27 16.45 -33.65
C LYS A 244 -0.66 17.57 -32.71
N LEU A 245 -1.80 17.40 -32.03
CA LEU A 245 -2.29 18.36 -31.05
C LEU A 245 -1.34 18.43 -29.85
N LEU A 246 -0.90 19.64 -29.50
CA LEU A 246 -0.02 19.91 -28.37
C LEU A 246 -0.81 20.25 -27.11
N CYS A 247 -1.90 20.98 -27.25
CA CYS A 247 -2.78 21.36 -26.16
C CYS A 247 -4.21 21.58 -26.66
N ASN A 248 -5.17 21.56 -25.74
CA ASN A 248 -6.57 21.81 -26.01
C ASN A 248 -7.13 22.84 -25.02
N GLY A 249 -8.25 23.49 -25.34
CA GLY A 249 -8.96 24.38 -24.42
C GLY A 249 -8.24 25.69 -24.06
N VAL A 250 -7.09 25.97 -24.68
CA VAL A 250 -6.39 27.26 -24.61
C VAL A 250 -6.20 27.84 -26.00
N PHE A 251 -6.13 29.17 -26.09
CA PHE A 251 -6.10 29.90 -27.36
C PHE A 251 -4.83 29.62 -28.18
N SER A 252 -3.69 29.47 -27.50
CA SER A 252 -2.40 29.15 -28.11
C SER A 252 -1.64 28.19 -27.19
N CYS A 253 -0.94 27.21 -27.76
CA CYS A 253 -0.15 26.24 -27.00
C CYS A 253 1.21 26.81 -26.59
N ASP A 254 1.20 27.96 -25.94
CA ASP A 254 2.33 28.55 -25.24
C ASP A 254 2.00 28.64 -23.73
N PRO A 255 3.01 28.60 -22.84
CA PRO A 255 2.75 28.61 -21.41
C PRO A 255 2.07 29.90 -20.91
N TYR A 256 2.21 31.03 -21.61
CA TYR A 256 1.68 32.32 -21.18
C TYR A 256 0.18 32.41 -21.44
N SER A 257 -0.30 31.93 -22.58
CA SER A 257 -1.73 31.74 -22.86
C SER A 257 -2.39 30.81 -21.84
N TYR A 258 -1.69 29.76 -21.41
CA TYR A 258 -2.16 28.88 -20.34
C TYR A 258 -2.23 29.60 -19.00
N ILE A 259 -1.20 30.36 -18.64
CA ILE A 259 -1.18 31.19 -17.41
C ILE A 259 -2.30 32.22 -17.41
N ASP A 260 -2.53 32.91 -18.52
CA ASP A 260 -3.62 33.88 -18.65
C ASP A 260 -4.98 33.23 -18.42
N MET A 261 -5.23 32.06 -19.03
CA MET A 261 -6.46 31.30 -18.75
C MET A 261 -6.55 30.91 -17.28
N MET A 262 -5.47 30.40 -16.68
CA MET A 262 -5.44 29.98 -15.27
C MET A 262 -5.77 31.13 -14.32
N ASN A 263 -5.27 32.33 -14.62
CA ASN A 263 -5.43 33.52 -13.80
C ASN A 263 -6.77 34.25 -14.03
N GLN A 264 -7.25 34.31 -15.27
CA GLN A 264 -8.43 35.09 -15.62
C GLN A 264 -9.73 34.28 -15.58
N GLN A 265 -9.67 32.97 -15.81
CA GLN A 265 -10.86 32.13 -16.03
C GLN A 265 -10.98 30.98 -15.03
N VAL A 266 -9.88 30.37 -14.61
CA VAL A 266 -9.92 29.16 -13.76
C VAL A 266 -9.91 29.51 -12.27
N GLY A 267 -8.99 30.37 -11.81
CA GLY A 267 -8.88 30.71 -10.40
C GLY A 267 -8.54 29.50 -9.50
N LEU A 268 -7.70 28.57 -9.99
CA LEU A 268 -7.46 27.28 -9.34
C LEU A 268 -6.96 27.47 -7.89
N CYS A 269 -7.55 26.72 -6.96
CA CYS A 269 -7.24 26.77 -5.53
C CYS A 269 -7.43 28.16 -4.91
N GLY A 270 -8.37 28.94 -5.45
CA GLY A 270 -8.66 30.31 -5.04
C GLY A 270 -7.56 31.31 -5.41
N LYS A 271 -6.66 30.96 -6.35
CA LYS A 271 -5.50 31.77 -6.76
C LYS A 271 -5.61 32.19 -8.21
N ASN A 272 -5.18 33.41 -8.51
CA ASN A 272 -5.24 34.03 -9.84
C ASN A 272 -3.93 34.73 -10.25
N ASN A 273 -2.83 34.36 -9.61
CA ASN A 273 -1.49 34.89 -9.78
C ASN A 273 -0.47 33.77 -10.08
N TRP A 274 -0.93 32.72 -10.77
CA TRP A 274 -0.11 31.63 -11.26
C TRP A 274 0.94 32.12 -12.24
N ARG A 275 2.12 31.49 -12.19
CA ARG A 275 3.24 31.74 -13.10
C ARG A 275 4.01 30.46 -13.39
N LEU A 276 4.90 30.53 -14.36
CA LEU A 276 5.95 29.52 -14.50
C LEU A 276 6.84 29.51 -13.24
N PRO A 277 7.29 28.34 -12.79
CA PRO A 277 8.24 28.23 -11.70
C PRO A 277 9.64 28.59 -12.17
N LYS A 278 10.47 29.09 -11.27
CA LYS A 278 11.91 29.21 -11.51
C LYS A 278 12.56 27.83 -11.49
N MET A 279 13.70 27.67 -12.15
CA MET A 279 14.48 26.42 -12.10
C MET A 279 14.73 25.93 -10.67
N GLY A 280 15.17 26.83 -9.78
CA GLY A 280 15.40 26.48 -8.37
C GLY A 280 14.12 26.09 -7.60
N GLU A 281 12.94 26.57 -8.03
CA GLU A 281 11.66 26.15 -7.43
C GLU A 281 11.24 24.77 -7.93
N LEU A 282 11.44 24.45 -9.22
CA LEU A 282 11.26 23.08 -9.72
C LEU A 282 12.24 22.11 -9.04
N GLY A 283 13.50 22.53 -8.87
CA GLY A 283 14.49 21.78 -8.11
C GLY A 283 14.08 21.61 -6.64
N SER A 284 13.42 22.61 -6.04
CA SER A 284 13.01 22.55 -4.64
C SER A 284 12.13 21.34 -4.36
N ILE A 285 11.17 21.02 -5.23
CA ILE A 285 10.27 19.86 -5.09
C ILE A 285 10.87 18.52 -5.52
N ALA A 286 12.11 18.49 -6.04
CA ALA A 286 12.81 17.26 -6.33
C ALA A 286 13.26 16.53 -5.05
N GLN A 287 13.30 15.20 -5.11
CA GLN A 287 13.74 14.32 -4.01
C GLN A 287 14.60 13.15 -4.48
N ILE A 288 15.49 12.69 -3.60
CA ILE A 288 16.20 11.44 -3.76
C ILE A 288 15.31 10.33 -3.19
N ASN A 289 14.91 9.39 -4.04
CA ASN A 289 14.12 8.25 -3.61
C ASN A 289 15.01 7.24 -2.87
N ALA A 290 14.42 6.42 -1.99
CA ALA A 290 15.19 5.43 -1.21
C ALA A 290 15.87 4.36 -2.07
N ASP A 291 15.33 4.08 -3.27
CA ASP A 291 15.93 3.21 -4.28
C ASP A 291 16.79 3.98 -5.30
N GLU A 292 16.93 5.30 -5.11
CA GLU A 292 17.69 6.25 -5.94
C GLU A 292 17.24 6.33 -7.40
N ARG A 293 16.08 5.76 -7.74
CA ARG A 293 15.57 5.73 -9.11
C ARG A 293 14.61 6.88 -9.39
N PRO A 294 14.53 7.37 -10.64
CA PRO A 294 13.50 8.33 -11.04
C PRO A 294 12.07 7.73 -10.99
N PRO A 295 11.02 8.57 -10.96
CA PRO A 295 11.08 10.02 -11.01
C PRO A 295 11.44 10.62 -9.63
N HIS A 296 12.34 11.60 -9.63
CA HIS A 296 12.91 12.28 -8.46
C HIS A 296 11.95 13.31 -7.85
N ILE A 297 10.72 12.91 -7.55
CA ILE A 297 9.65 13.75 -6.98
C ILE A 297 8.64 12.85 -6.25
N GLU A 298 7.97 13.36 -5.21
CA GLU A 298 7.05 12.56 -4.38
C GLU A 298 5.80 12.13 -5.16
N ARG A 299 5.83 10.93 -5.77
CA ARG A 299 4.73 10.43 -6.62
C ARG A 299 3.41 10.23 -5.88
N SER A 300 3.42 10.05 -4.55
CA SER A 300 2.17 9.99 -3.80
C SER A 300 1.45 11.33 -3.72
N ILE A 301 2.17 12.45 -3.94
CA ILE A 301 1.68 13.83 -3.93
C ILE A 301 1.59 14.43 -5.35
N PHE A 302 2.54 14.11 -6.22
CA PHE A 302 2.57 14.55 -7.61
C PHE A 302 2.20 13.38 -8.52
N LYS A 303 0.92 12.99 -8.48
CA LYS A 303 0.37 11.85 -9.26
C LYS A 303 0.14 12.16 -10.74
N ASP A 304 0.23 13.43 -11.11
CA ASP A 304 -0.08 14.00 -12.41
C ASP A 304 1.16 14.10 -13.33
N LEU A 305 2.23 13.39 -12.99
CA LEU A 305 3.38 13.27 -13.86
C LEU A 305 3.00 12.44 -15.10
N PRO A 306 3.46 12.82 -16.30
CA PRO A 306 3.26 12.00 -17.49
C PRO A 306 4.01 10.65 -17.35
N ASP A 307 3.54 9.64 -18.08
CA ASP A 307 4.12 8.27 -18.02
C ASP A 307 5.49 8.16 -18.72
N ALA A 308 5.87 9.18 -19.48
CA ALA A 308 7.18 9.31 -20.11
C ALA A 308 8.03 10.37 -19.39
N LYS A 309 9.30 10.47 -19.78
CA LYS A 309 10.14 11.62 -19.42
C LYS A 309 9.41 12.95 -19.76
N ALA A 310 9.69 14.01 -19.02
CA ALA A 310 9.02 15.28 -19.26
C ALA A 310 9.86 16.46 -18.82
N ALA A 311 10.22 17.29 -19.79
CA ALA A 311 10.85 18.56 -19.52
C ALA A 311 9.79 19.59 -19.08
N TYR A 312 9.83 20.00 -17.82
CA TYR A 312 8.95 21.03 -17.27
C TYR A 312 9.47 22.43 -17.59
N CYS A 313 8.57 23.28 -18.07
CA CYS A 313 8.85 24.68 -18.37
C CYS A 313 9.31 25.43 -17.11
N SER A 314 10.36 26.25 -17.23
CA SER A 314 10.75 27.19 -16.19
C SER A 314 10.72 28.62 -16.70
N GLU A 315 10.47 29.56 -15.80
CA GLU A 315 10.51 30.98 -16.11
C GLU A 315 11.92 31.38 -16.59
N ASN A 316 11.98 32.09 -17.71
CA ASN A 316 13.23 32.66 -18.18
C ASN A 316 13.65 33.82 -17.29
N MET A 317 14.82 33.70 -16.67
CA MET A 317 15.42 34.74 -15.84
C MET A 317 16.74 35.25 -16.41
N ILE A 318 17.13 34.80 -17.61
CA ILE A 318 18.45 35.06 -18.19
C ILE A 318 18.52 36.49 -18.70
N THR A 319 19.53 37.23 -18.24
CA THR A 319 19.81 38.62 -18.66
C THR A 319 21.25 38.81 -19.15
N ASP A 320 22.13 37.83 -18.93
CA ASP A 320 23.52 37.83 -19.40
C ASP A 320 23.68 36.95 -20.66
N PRO A 321 24.11 37.51 -21.81
CA PRO A 321 24.35 36.73 -23.03
C PRO A 321 25.34 35.57 -22.85
N ASN A 322 26.26 35.65 -21.89
CA ASN A 322 27.22 34.58 -21.61
C ASN A 322 26.55 33.31 -21.11
N GLN A 323 25.43 33.43 -20.37
CA GLN A 323 24.65 32.29 -19.86
C GLN A 323 23.95 31.53 -20.98
N CYS A 324 23.79 32.16 -22.14
CA CYS A 324 23.15 31.59 -23.31
C CYS A 324 24.09 30.81 -24.23
N GLY A 325 25.40 30.77 -23.93
CA GLY A 325 26.40 30.20 -24.82
C GLY A 325 26.59 30.98 -26.14
N TYR A 326 26.08 32.21 -26.21
CA TYR A 326 26.23 33.11 -27.35
C TYR A 326 27.62 33.75 -27.35
N THR A 327 28.64 32.93 -27.59
CA THR A 327 30.04 33.38 -27.65
C THR A 327 30.40 34.06 -28.97
N SER A 328 29.51 34.04 -29.98
CA SER A 328 29.83 34.50 -31.35
C SER A 328 28.68 35.14 -32.15
N LEU A 329 27.56 35.54 -31.54
CA LEU A 329 26.50 36.26 -32.27
C LEU A 329 26.91 37.72 -32.54
N PRO A 330 26.54 38.31 -33.70
CA PRO A 330 26.75 39.73 -33.95
C PRO A 330 25.96 40.56 -32.94
N ASN A 331 26.65 41.50 -32.31
CA ASN A 331 26.09 42.48 -31.38
C ASN A 331 25.12 43.42 -32.15
N PRO A 332 23.91 43.75 -31.64
CA PRO A 332 23.35 43.45 -30.32
C PRO A 332 22.43 42.21 -30.26
N VAL A 333 22.54 41.46 -29.17
CA VAL A 333 21.61 40.38 -28.80
C VAL A 333 20.23 40.99 -28.46
N PRO A 334 19.13 40.51 -29.07
CA PRO A 334 17.79 40.98 -28.74
C PRO A 334 17.46 40.81 -27.25
N ARG A 335 16.90 41.86 -26.63
CA ARG A 335 16.44 41.85 -25.25
C ARG A 335 14.95 42.19 -25.20
N ASN A 336 14.24 41.54 -24.29
CA ASN A 336 12.87 41.93 -23.94
C ASN A 336 12.88 43.27 -23.17
N PRO A 337 11.74 43.98 -23.07
CA PRO A 337 11.63 45.25 -22.34
C PRO A 337 12.08 45.18 -20.87
N ASP A 338 12.02 44.00 -20.26
CA ASP A 338 12.47 43.71 -18.90
C ASP A 338 13.97 43.34 -18.81
N GLY A 339 14.70 43.45 -19.92
CA GLY A 339 16.13 43.16 -20.02
C GLY A 339 16.49 41.69 -20.24
N ARG A 340 15.52 40.76 -20.21
CA ARG A 340 15.74 39.33 -20.40
C ARG A 340 16.13 38.99 -21.83
N ILE A 341 16.96 37.97 -21.98
CA ILE A 341 17.44 37.45 -23.25
C ILE A 341 16.73 36.15 -23.55
N GLU A 342 16.24 36.02 -24.78
CA GLU A 342 15.73 34.75 -25.27
C GLU A 342 16.89 33.84 -25.67
N CYS A 343 17.07 32.75 -24.95
CA CYS A 343 18.05 31.72 -25.28
C CYS A 343 17.60 30.35 -24.79
N ASN A 344 18.43 29.31 -24.98
CA ASN A 344 18.11 27.93 -24.61
C ASN A 344 17.53 27.87 -23.19
N TYR A 345 16.21 27.67 -23.10
CA TYR A 345 15.49 27.68 -21.83
C TYR A 345 15.92 26.42 -21.11
N GLN A 346 16.06 26.51 -19.80
CA GLN A 346 16.30 25.33 -18.98
C GLN A 346 14.97 24.87 -18.41
N GLY A 347 14.81 23.57 -18.30
CA GLY A 347 13.69 22.93 -17.63
C GLY A 347 14.21 21.90 -16.63
N VAL A 348 13.27 21.26 -15.95
CA VAL A 348 13.57 20.12 -15.08
C VAL A 348 12.85 18.90 -15.63
N ASP A 349 13.56 17.77 -15.73
CA ASP A 349 12.96 16.46 -15.96
C ASP A 349 13.21 15.56 -14.76
N PHE A 350 12.18 15.38 -13.95
CA PHE A 350 12.25 14.50 -12.78
C PHE A 350 12.52 13.05 -13.15
N GLY A 351 12.28 12.65 -14.42
CA GLY A 351 12.52 11.31 -14.96
C GLY A 351 13.97 11.03 -15.37
N ASN A 352 14.88 12.00 -15.28
CA ASN A 352 16.30 11.76 -15.57
C ASN A 352 16.99 10.98 -14.45
N GLU A 353 17.95 10.14 -14.84
CA GLU A 353 18.84 9.46 -13.90
C GLU A 353 19.87 10.43 -13.33
N PHE A 354 20.46 10.05 -12.19
CA PHE A 354 21.67 10.71 -11.69
C PHE A 354 22.78 10.64 -12.75
N LEU A 355 23.50 11.75 -12.90
CA LEU A 355 24.69 11.77 -13.74
C LEU A 355 25.73 10.77 -13.20
N PRO A 356 26.36 9.98 -14.08
CA PRO A 356 27.30 8.95 -13.65
C PRO A 356 28.51 9.56 -12.95
N ASN A 357 28.97 8.91 -11.89
CA ASN A 357 30.14 9.29 -11.08
C ASN A 357 30.01 10.59 -10.26
N LEU A 358 28.79 11.11 -10.06
CA LEU A 358 28.54 12.19 -9.12
C LEU A 358 28.03 11.66 -7.78
N PRO A 359 28.26 12.38 -6.66
CA PRO A 359 27.62 12.06 -5.39
C PRO A 359 26.09 12.09 -5.50
N HIS A 360 25.42 11.16 -4.81
CA HIS A 360 23.96 11.14 -4.72
C HIS A 360 23.48 12.09 -3.62
N ASP A 361 23.65 13.38 -3.86
CA ASP A 361 23.19 14.46 -2.99
C ASP A 361 22.32 15.46 -3.74
N ARG A 362 21.74 16.41 -2.99
CA ARG A 362 20.78 17.37 -3.53
C ARG A 362 21.36 18.29 -4.62
N PRO A 363 22.53 18.94 -4.42
CA PRO A 363 23.15 19.73 -5.48
C PRO A 363 23.38 18.96 -6.79
N HIS A 364 23.85 17.72 -6.71
CA HIS A 364 24.11 16.91 -7.90
C HIS A 364 22.82 16.34 -8.51
N LEU A 365 21.78 16.09 -7.72
CA LEU A 365 20.44 15.79 -8.25
C LEU A 365 19.92 16.95 -9.10
N GLU A 366 19.96 18.18 -8.59
CA GLU A 366 19.47 19.38 -9.30
C GLU A 366 20.21 19.58 -10.64
N LEU A 367 21.52 19.27 -10.68
CA LEU A 367 22.30 19.25 -11.92
C LEU A 367 21.87 18.12 -12.88
N SER A 368 21.57 16.93 -12.35
CA SER A 368 21.24 15.74 -13.15
C SER A 368 19.88 15.83 -13.82
N ILE A 369 18.91 16.48 -13.16
CA ILE A 369 17.55 16.64 -13.67
C ILE A 369 17.38 17.90 -14.54
N ALA A 370 18.40 18.75 -14.65
CA ALA A 370 18.35 19.92 -15.52
C ALA A 370 18.39 19.51 -16.99
N VAL A 371 17.43 20.01 -17.78
CA VAL A 371 17.33 19.73 -19.21
C VAL A 371 17.30 21.01 -20.02
N ALA A 372 17.92 20.98 -21.21
CA ALA A 372 17.86 22.08 -22.13
C ALA A 372 16.61 21.96 -23.02
N LEU A 373 15.77 22.99 -23.02
CA LEU A 373 14.71 23.23 -23.98
C LEU A 373 15.36 24.01 -25.14
N ARG A 374 15.85 23.33 -26.19
CA ARG A 374 16.67 23.95 -27.25
C ARG A 374 15.88 24.31 -28.51
N HIS A 375 16.43 25.25 -29.28
CA HIS A 375 16.21 25.41 -30.71
C HIS A 375 17.13 24.42 -31.45
N TYR A 376 16.56 23.45 -32.15
CA TYR A 376 17.23 22.35 -32.84
C TYR A 376 17.81 21.26 -31.91
N GLY A 377 17.24 20.06 -32.02
CA GLY A 377 17.56 18.89 -31.20
C GLY A 377 16.30 18.26 -30.60
N GLU A 378 16.41 17.03 -30.13
CA GLU A 378 15.32 16.36 -29.41
C GLU A 378 15.20 16.94 -28.00
N VAL A 379 13.98 17.29 -27.59
CA VAL A 379 13.67 17.49 -26.16
C VAL A 379 13.82 16.11 -25.52
N ALA A 380 14.60 16.04 -24.45
CA ALA A 380 14.88 14.78 -23.75
C ALA A 380 13.70 14.31 -22.88
N ASP A 381 12.47 14.41 -23.38
CA ASP A 381 11.24 13.97 -22.71
C ASP A 381 10.83 12.54 -23.13
N GLY A 382 11.71 11.79 -23.79
CA GLY A 382 11.45 10.41 -24.18
C GLY A 382 10.29 10.22 -25.16
N LYS A 383 9.84 11.28 -25.85
CA LYS A 383 8.88 11.17 -26.96
C LYS A 383 9.62 11.31 -28.30
N ASP A 384 9.27 10.46 -29.25
CA ASP A 384 9.83 10.52 -30.61
C ASP A 384 9.35 11.80 -31.32
N TYR A 385 10.28 12.72 -31.53
CA TYR A 385 10.11 13.86 -32.42
C TYR A 385 11.03 13.69 -33.61
N ALA A 386 10.48 13.83 -34.81
CA ALA A 386 11.36 13.97 -35.96
C ALA A 386 12.19 15.26 -35.87
N TYR A 387 13.40 15.23 -36.42
CA TYR A 387 14.43 16.25 -36.26
C TYR A 387 13.89 17.67 -36.48
N GLY A 388 14.01 18.53 -35.45
CA GLY A 388 13.57 19.93 -35.47
C GLY A 388 12.10 20.18 -35.06
N ALA A 389 11.30 19.14 -34.79
CA ALA A 389 9.91 19.29 -34.35
C ALA A 389 9.72 19.38 -32.83
N ALA A 390 10.75 19.05 -32.05
CA ALA A 390 10.72 19.17 -30.59
C ALA A 390 11.04 20.58 -30.07
N ASN A 391 11.30 21.54 -30.96
CA ASN A 391 11.86 22.84 -30.57
C ASN A 391 11.01 23.49 -29.48
N TRP A 392 11.63 23.72 -28.32
CA TRP A 392 11.06 24.44 -27.18
C TRP A 392 9.79 23.83 -26.56
N LEU A 393 9.52 22.54 -26.75
CA LEU A 393 8.34 21.90 -26.14
C LEU A 393 8.58 21.51 -24.69
N CYS A 394 7.70 21.93 -23.79
CA CYS A 394 7.74 21.55 -22.38
C CYS A 394 6.34 21.29 -21.81
N SER A 395 6.28 20.58 -20.69
CA SER A 395 5.07 20.44 -19.87
C SER A 395 4.99 21.61 -18.89
N THR A 396 3.78 22.06 -18.55
CA THR A 396 3.60 23.10 -17.53
C THR A 396 3.32 22.48 -16.16
N ARG A 397 3.88 23.10 -15.12
CA ARG A 397 3.45 22.93 -13.74
C ARG A 397 3.52 24.31 -13.09
N LEU A 398 2.39 24.99 -13.03
CA LEU A 398 2.39 26.35 -12.53
C LEU A 398 2.60 26.40 -11.02
N VAL A 399 3.12 27.52 -10.56
CA VAL A 399 3.33 27.81 -9.14
C VAL A 399 2.74 29.16 -8.77
N THR A 400 2.33 29.30 -7.52
CA THR A 400 1.86 30.54 -6.90
C THR A 400 2.25 30.59 -5.41
N GLN A 401 1.88 31.68 -4.72
CA GLN A 401 2.04 31.90 -3.27
C GLN A 401 0.68 32.18 -2.63
#